data_AF-B7IF04-F1
#
_entry.id   AF-B7IF04-F1
#
_cell.length_a   1.000
_cell.length_b   1.000
_cell.length_c   1.000
_cell.angle_alpha   90.00
_cell.angle_beta   90.00
_cell.angle_gamma   90.00
#
_symmetry.space_group_name_H-M   'P 1'
#
loop_
_entity.id
_entity.type
_entity.pdbx_description
1 polymer ?
#
loop_
_entity_poly.entity_id
_entity_poly.type
_entity_poly.pdbx_seq_one_letter_code
_entity_poly.pdbx_strand_id
1 'polypeptide(L)' 'MKEKAFLIIHGFEKRDELFKLIKLLKDNFPEKELIFATTTPTNLEWKLSDLIVEIEKEHEFMKKTKQK' A
#
# COMPACT_ATOMS: atom_id res chain seq x y z
N MET A 1 -8.97 -17.27 -3.42
CA MET A 1 -7.85 -16.37 -3.06
C MET A 1 -8.33 -14.97 -3.35
N LYS A 2 -8.28 -14.02 -2.40
CA LYS A 2 -8.66 -12.63 -2.69
C LYS A 2 -7.62 -12.02 -3.62
N GLU A 3 -8.07 -11.35 -4.67
CA GLU A 3 -7.19 -10.68 -5.62
C GLU A 3 -6.52 -9.49 -4.91
N LYS A 4 -5.19 -9.47 -4.90
CA LYS A 4 -4.42 -8.38 -4.30
C LYS A 4 -4.39 -7.21 -5.27
N ALA A 5 -4.74 -6.02 -4.79
CA ALA A 5 -4.63 -4.80 -5.55
C ALA A 5 -3.66 -3.85 -4.85
N PHE A 6 -2.64 -3.42 -5.60
CA PHE A 6 -1.63 -2.49 -5.11
C PHE A 6 -2.03 -1.07 -5.48
N LEU A 7 -2.02 -0.17 -4.51
CA LEU A 7 -2.27 1.24 -4.71
C LEU A 7 -1.09 2.06 -4.24
N ILE A 8 -0.59 2.90 -5.14
CA ILE A 8 0.53 3.78 -4.89
C ILE A 8 -0.01 5.21 -4.90
N ILE A 9 0.14 5.87 -3.75
CA ILE A 9 -0.44 7.17 -3.46
C ILE A 9 0.72 8.18 -3.38
N HIS A 10 0.76 9.14 -4.30
CA HIS A 10 1.77 10.20 -4.36
C HIS A 10 1.12 11.57 -4.14
N GLY A 11 1.82 12.47 -3.45
CA GLY A 11 1.39 13.87 -3.28
C GLY A 11 0.27 14.09 -2.24
N PHE A 12 -0.14 13.06 -1.51
CA PHE A 12 -1.09 13.19 -0.40
C PHE A 12 -0.34 13.53 0.89
N GLU A 13 -0.07 14.82 1.10
CA GLU A 13 0.67 15.31 2.28
C GLU A 13 -0.19 15.34 3.55
N LYS A 14 -1.51 15.49 3.39
CA LYS A 14 -2.44 15.55 4.53
C LYS A 14 -2.95 14.16 4.89
N ARG A 15 -2.70 13.77 6.13
CA ARG A 15 -3.11 12.48 6.70
C ARG A 15 -4.63 12.23 6.56
N ASP A 16 -5.45 13.26 6.76
CA ASP A 16 -6.91 13.17 6.61
C ASP A 16 -7.37 12.82 5.19
N GLU A 17 -6.70 13.33 4.16
CA GLU A 17 -7.02 13.03 2.76
C GLU A 17 -6.71 11.57 2.44
N LEU A 18 -5.58 11.08 2.96
CA LEU A 18 -5.15 9.69 2.84
C LEU A 18 -6.13 8.73 3.52
N PHE A 19 -6.58 9.06 4.73
CA PHE A 19 -7.60 8.26 5.43
C PHE A 19 -8.94 8.22 4.69
N LYS A 20 -9.38 9.35 4.13
CA LYS A 20 -10.60 9.40 3.30
C LYS A 20 -10.48 8.50 2.07
N LEU A 21 -9.33 8.55 1.38
CA LEU A 21 -9.07 7.73 0.21
C LEU A 21 -9.08 6.22 0.55
N ILE A 22 -8.35 5.84 1.60
CA ILE A 22 -8.31 4.44 2.08
C ILE A 22 -9.72 3.96 2.44
N LYS A 23 -10.50 4.79 3.13
CA LYS A 23 -11.87 4.44 3.53
C LYS A 23 -12.74 4.21 2.30
N LEU A 24 -12.72 5.13 1.33
CA LEU A 24 -13.49 5.02 0.09
C LEU A 24 -13.17 3.74 -0.67
N LEU A 25 -11.89 3.39 -0.79
CA LEU A 25 -11.46 2.20 -1.49
C LEU A 25 -11.87 0.91 -0.78
N LYS A 26 -11.75 0.86 0.56
CA LYS A 26 -12.20 -0.30 1.34
C LYS A 26 -13.71 -0.51 1.25
N ASP A 27 -14.47 0.57 1.20
CA ASP A 27 -15.94 0.54 1.11
C ASP A 27 -16.42 0.02 -0.25
N ASN A 28 -15.73 0.42 -1.33
CA ASN A 28 -16.09 0.06 -2.70
C ASN A 28 -15.48 -1.25 -3.20
N PHE A 29 -14.41 -1.75 -2.56
CA PHE A 29 -13.71 -2.98 -2.98
C PHE A 29 -13.49 -3.97 -1.81
N PRO A 30 -14.55 -4.44 -1.14
CA PRO A 30 -14.43 -5.34 0.03
C PRO A 30 -13.87 -6.74 -0.30
N GLU A 31 -13.98 -7.14 -1.57
CA GLU A 31 -13.51 -8.42 -2.09
C GLU A 31 -12.01 -8.46 -2.38
N LYS A 32 -11.35 -7.29 -2.52
CA LYS A 32 -9.93 -7.18 -2.85
C LYS A 32 -9.07 -6.96 -1.60
N GLU A 33 -7.88 -7.55 -1.58
CA GLU A 33 -6.88 -7.24 -0.57
C GLU A 33 -6.08 -6.01 -1.03
N LEU A 34 -6.45 -4.83 -0.51
CA LEU A 34 -5.82 -3.56 -0.90
C LEU A 34 -4.52 -3.33 -0.11
N ILE A 35 -3.41 -3.20 -0.84
CA ILE A 35 -2.08 -2.89 -0.29
C ILE A 35 -1.73 -1.45 -0.68
N PHE A 36 -1.56 -0.60 0.31
CA PHE A 36 -1.30 0.83 0.12
C PHE A 36 0.17 1.14 0.33
N ALA A 37 0.75 1.91 -0.58
CA ALA A 37 2.07 2.50 -0.40
C ALA A 37 2.05 3.97 -0.75
N THR A 38 2.73 4.78 0.04
CA THR A 38 2.90 6.22 -0.21
C THR A 38 4.30 6.47 -0.77
N THR A 39 4.42 7.18 -1.87
CA THR A 39 5.74 7.49 -2.44
C THR A 39 6.38 8.67 -1.71
N THR A 40 7.60 8.46 -1.24
CA THR A 40 8.53 9.49 -0.78
C THR A 40 9.43 9.92 -1.94
N PRO A 41 10.05 11.11 -1.89
CA PRO A 41 10.97 11.58 -2.95
C PRO A 41 12.11 10.58 -3.25
N THR A 42 12.52 9.79 -2.26
CA THR A 42 13.53 8.72 -2.40
C THR A 42 13.05 7.56 -3.29
N ASN A 43 11.74 7.28 -3.33
CA ASN A 43 11.17 6.14 -4.06
C ASN A 43 10.64 6.50 -5.45
N LEU A 44 10.77 7.77 -5.87
CA LEU A 44 10.36 8.26 -7.20
C LEU A 44 11.37 7.93 -8.31
N GLU A 45 12.65 7.72 -7.96
CA GLU A 45 13.70 7.35 -8.90
C GLU A 45 13.81 5.82 -9.12
N TRP A 46 13.10 5.03 -8.31
CA TRP A 46 13.08 3.58 -8.45
C TRP A 46 12.04 3.16 -9.51
N LYS A 47 12.36 2.12 -10.28
CA LYS A 47 11.35 1.52 -11.17
C LYS A 47 10.21 0.99 -10.29
N LEU A 48 8.97 1.25 -10.72
CA LEU A 48 7.75 0.79 -10.05
C LEU A 48 7.80 -0.70 -9.65
N SER A 49 8.44 -1.52 -10.46
CA SER A 49 8.66 -2.94 -10.22
C SER A 49 9.51 -3.23 -8.97
N ASP A 50 10.57 -2.46 -8.74
CA ASP A 50 11.44 -2.62 -7.56
C ASP A 50 10.71 -2.19 -6.28
N LEU A 51 9.91 -1.12 -6.38
CA LEU A 51 9.08 -0.63 -5.28
C LEU A 51 8.06 -1.68 -4.82
N ILE A 52 7.36 -2.33 -5.75
CA ILE A 52 6.36 -3.37 -5.45
C ILE A 52 7.01 -4.55 -4.72
N VAL A 53 8.19 -4.99 -5.17
CA VAL A 53 8.92 -6.10 -4.55
C VAL A 53 9.32 -5.78 -3.11
N GLU A 54 9.72 -4.53 -2.83
CA GLU A 54 10.09 -4.11 -1.48
C GLU A 54 8.88 -4.04 -0.54
N ILE A 55 7.76 -3.48 -1.01
CA ILE A 55 6.50 -3.41 -0.26
C ILE A 55 5.97 -4.82 0.07
N GLU A 56 6.03 -5.75 -0.88
CA GLU A 56 5.62 -7.14 -0.62
C GLU A 56 6.47 -7.80 0.46
N LYS A 57 7.80 -7.61 0.41
CA LYS A 57 8.72 -8.13 1.43
C LYS A 57 8.44 -7.56 2.81
N GLU A 58 8.22 -6.25 2.92
CA GLU A 58 7.86 -5.62 4.20
C GLU A 58 6.53 -6.15 4.74
N HIS A 59 5.52 -6.32 3.89
CA HIS A 59 4.22 -6.86 4.29
C HIS A 59 4.33 -8.29 4.81
N GLU A 60 5.11 -9.15 4.15
CA GLU A 60 5.37 -10.52 4.61
C GLU A 60 6.14 -10.55 5.94
N PHE A 61 7.12 -9.67 6.11
CA PHE A 61 7.87 -9.56 7.35
C PHE A 61 6.98 -9.12 8.52
N MET A 62 6.14 -8.10 8.32
CA MET A 62 5.17 -7.66 9.32
C MET A 62 4.13 -8.73 9.69
N LYS A 63 3.69 -9.55 8.72
CA LYS A 63 2.81 -10.70 8.99
C LYS A 63 3.49 -11.77 9.85
N LYS A 64 4.79 -12.01 9.65
CA LYS A 64 5.55 -13.00 10.44
C LYS A 64 5.84 -12.53 11.87
N THR A 65 6.09 -11.23 12.08
CA THR A 65 6.42 -10.70 13.42
C THR A 65 5.20 -10.60 14.35
N LYS A 66 3.96 -10.55 13.81
CA LYS A 66 2.72 -10.56 14.60
C LYS A 66 2.35 -11.94 15.21
N GLN A 67 3.15 -12.98 15.01
CA GLN A 67 2.93 -14.34 15.53
C GLN A 67 3.88 -14.74 16.68
N LYS A 68 4.56 -13.78 17.32
CA LYS A 68 5.31 -14.02 18.57
C LYS A 68 4.71 -13.25 19.74
#